data_AF-A0A0B7I9J8-F1
#
_entry.id   AF-A0A0B7I9J8-F1
#
_cell.length_a   1.000
_cell.length_b   1.000
_cell.length_c   1.000
_cell.angle_alpha   90.00
_cell.angle_beta   90.00
_cell.angle_gamma   90.00
#
_symmetry.space_group_name_H-M   'P 1'
#
loop_
_entity.id
_entity.type
_entity.pdbx_description
1 polymer ?
#
loop_
_entity_poly.entity_id
_entity_poly.type
_entity_poly.pdbx_seq_one_letter_code
_entity_poly.pdbx_strand_id
1 'polypeptide(L)'
;MSFFVDVILPIPLSKLFTYSVNEHEAHFLKPGMRVAVSFGKTKIYAALVFRIHNEQPTYQTKDIEYILDEFPIVTSTQLAHWQWIADYYMCSLGEVYKAALPNAFLLESETVVEIAQKDLSTTQFSDEEYLVYEALNFKTSLKGQEITKILNKKKVLYVLKSLLEKKAIKISEKIFEKYVPKRIKYVRLAEKYQEENGLKQALDLLKNAPKQKQLILAYFNRKW
;
A
#
# COMPACT_ATOMS: atom_id res chain seq x y z
N MET A 1 -20.92 9.02 21.09
CA MET A 1 -21.75 8.48 19.98
C MET A 1 -20.95 7.40 19.29
N SER A 2 -21.58 6.35 18.78
CA SER A 2 -20.89 5.33 17.96
C SER A 2 -20.83 5.80 16.50
N PHE A 3 -19.69 5.63 15.85
CA PHE A 3 -19.47 6.00 14.46
C PHE A 3 -19.11 4.77 13.63
N PHE A 4 -19.57 4.76 12.38
CA PHE A 4 -19.41 3.66 11.46
C PHE A 4 -19.06 4.18 10.07
N VAL A 5 -18.37 3.34 9.30
CA VAL A 5 -18.04 3.59 7.90
C VAL A 5 -18.47 2.40 7.05
N ASP A 6 -19.22 2.69 5.99
CA ASP A 6 -19.51 1.74 4.94
C ASP A 6 -18.38 1.80 3.90
N VAL A 7 -17.80 0.66 3.57
CA VAL A 7 -16.66 0.57 2.67
C VAL A 7 -16.91 -0.35 1.49
N ILE A 8 -16.28 -0.02 0.36
CA ILE A 8 -16.21 -0.86 -0.84
C ILE A 8 -14.93 -1.68 -0.77
N LEU A 9 -15.06 -3.00 -0.79
CA LEU A 9 -13.92 -3.92 -0.91
C LEU A 9 -13.66 -4.27 -2.37
N PRO A 10 -12.40 -4.48 -2.79
CA PRO A 10 -12.06 -4.84 -4.18
C PRO A 10 -12.29 -6.33 -4.47
N ILE A 11 -13.49 -6.81 -4.15
CA ILE A 11 -13.94 -8.22 -4.27
C ILE A 11 -15.35 -8.27 -4.87
N PRO A 12 -15.72 -9.37 -5.55
CA PRO A 12 -16.99 -9.48 -6.26
C PRO A 12 -18.17 -9.77 -5.32
N LEU A 13 -18.45 -8.87 -4.38
CA LEU A 13 -19.56 -8.97 -3.44
C LEU A 13 -20.47 -7.74 -3.58
N SER A 14 -21.77 -7.97 -3.70
CA SER A 14 -22.78 -6.95 -4.01
C SER A 14 -23.16 -6.03 -2.84
N LYS A 15 -22.50 -6.16 -1.68
CA LYS A 15 -22.81 -5.38 -0.48
C LYS A 15 -21.61 -4.53 -0.05
N LEU A 16 -21.92 -3.36 0.52
CA LEU A 16 -20.97 -2.61 1.32
C LEU A 16 -20.75 -3.32 2.66
N PHE A 17 -19.58 -3.09 3.26
CA PHE A 17 -19.24 -3.65 4.56
C PHE A 17 -19.08 -2.52 5.57
N THR A 18 -19.69 -2.68 6.74
CA THR A 18 -19.68 -1.67 7.79
C THR A 18 -18.60 -1.99 8.82
N TYR A 19 -17.77 -1.00 9.13
CA TYR A 19 -16.75 -1.06 10.17
C TYR A 19 -16.99 0.04 11.21
N SER A 20 -16.62 -0.22 12.46
CA SER A 20 -16.63 0.79 13.51
C SER A 20 -15.38 1.67 13.41
N VAL A 21 -15.54 2.93 13.78
CA VAL A 21 -14.46 3.91 13.86
C VAL A 21 -14.64 4.74 15.13
N ASN A 22 -13.54 5.26 15.66
CA ASN A 22 -13.63 6.21 16.77
C ASN A 22 -14.07 7.60 16.26
N GLU A 23 -14.39 8.50 17.19
CA GLU A 23 -14.87 9.84 16.86
C GLU A 23 -13.86 10.65 16.06
N HIS A 24 -12.57 10.58 16.38
CA HIS A 24 -11.53 11.31 15.65
C HIS A 24 -11.39 10.83 14.21
N GLU A 25 -11.40 9.52 14.01
CA GLU A 25 -11.38 8.88 12.68
C GLU A 25 -12.61 9.27 11.87
N ALA A 26 -13.80 9.25 12.47
CA ALA A 26 -15.05 9.63 11.80
C ALA A 26 -15.04 11.07 11.30
N HIS A 27 -14.47 12.00 12.08
CA HIS A 27 -14.34 13.41 11.68
C HIS A 27 -13.24 13.65 10.64
N PHE A 28 -12.20 12.80 10.61
CA PHE A 28 -11.12 12.89 9.63
C PHE A 28 -11.51 12.29 8.28
N LEU A 29 -12.18 11.14 8.31
CA LEU A 29 -12.54 10.39 7.12
C LEU A 29 -13.55 11.12 6.25
N LYS A 30 -13.38 10.95 4.94
CA LYS A 30 -14.28 11.44 3.91
C LYS A 30 -14.54 10.32 2.89
N PRO A 31 -15.72 10.30 2.25
CA PRO A 31 -15.95 9.40 1.12
C PRO A 31 -14.86 9.53 0.06
N GLY A 32 -14.41 8.39 -0.47
CA GLY A 32 -13.34 8.31 -1.46
C GLY A 32 -11.91 8.22 -0.89
N MET A 33 -11.76 8.16 0.43
CA MET A 33 -10.50 7.81 1.10
C MET A 33 -10.39 6.29 1.28
N ARG A 34 -9.18 5.74 1.28
CA ARG A 34 -8.95 4.32 1.56
C ARG A 34 -8.66 4.08 3.03
N VAL A 35 -9.15 2.94 3.50
CA VAL A 35 -8.90 2.40 4.84
C VAL A 35 -8.45 0.95 4.72
N ALA A 36 -7.48 0.56 5.53
CA ALA A 36 -7.11 -0.83 5.70
C ALA A 36 -8.13 -1.52 6.61
N VAL A 37 -8.75 -2.59 6.13
CA VAL A 37 -9.78 -3.32 6.88
C VAL A 37 -9.54 -4.82 6.79
N SER A 38 -9.75 -5.52 7.90
CA SER A 38 -9.68 -6.98 7.90
C SER A 38 -10.97 -7.60 7.37
N PHE A 39 -10.85 -8.49 6.40
CA PHE A 39 -11.97 -9.21 5.78
C PHE A 39 -11.74 -10.72 5.83
N GLY A 40 -12.74 -11.44 6.34
CA GLY A 40 -12.59 -12.85 6.70
C GLY A 40 -11.76 -13.04 7.98
N LYS A 41 -10.97 -14.13 8.02
CA LYS A 41 -10.20 -14.50 9.21
C LYS A 41 -8.92 -13.69 9.38
N THR A 42 -8.20 -13.42 8.30
CA THR A 42 -6.82 -12.88 8.41
C THR A 42 -6.50 -11.78 7.40
N LYS A 43 -7.12 -11.76 6.22
CA LYS A 43 -6.70 -10.87 5.14
C LYS A 43 -7.08 -9.42 5.42
N ILE A 44 -6.18 -8.50 5.04
CA ILE A 44 -6.41 -7.06 5.11
C ILE A 44 -6.48 -6.49 3.69
N TYR A 45 -7.46 -5.64 3.43
CA TYR A 45 -7.67 -5.00 2.13
C TYR A 45 -7.67 -3.48 2.29
N ALA A 46 -7.17 -2.77 1.26
CA ALA A 46 -7.47 -1.35 1.06
C ALA A 46 -8.89 -1.20 0.52
N ALA A 47 -9.84 -0.97 1.44
CA ALA A 47 -11.21 -0.65 1.11
C ALA A 47 -11.38 0.85 0.89
N LEU A 48 -12.38 1.25 0.12
CA LEU A 48 -12.71 2.65 -0.13
C LEU A 48 -13.91 3.07 0.72
N VAL A 49 -13.79 4.14 1.50
CA VAL A 49 -14.89 4.70 2.27
C VAL A 49 -15.97 5.23 1.32
N PHE A 50 -17.20 4.73 1.48
CA PHE A 50 -18.36 5.14 0.71
C PHE A 50 -19.23 6.12 1.48
N ARG A 51 -19.50 5.83 2.76
CA ARG A 51 -20.33 6.66 3.65
C ARG A 51 -19.82 6.57 5.09
N ILE A 52 -19.90 7.67 5.83
CA ILE A 52 -19.72 7.72 7.29
C ILE A 52 -21.09 7.98 7.93
N HIS A 53 -21.44 7.25 8.98
CA HIS A 53 -22.75 7.33 9.63
C HIS A 53 -22.72 6.93 11.11
N ASN A 54 -23.84 7.13 11.80
CA ASN A 54 -24.06 6.72 13.19
C ASN A 54 -25.13 5.60 13.32
N GLU A 55 -25.62 5.08 12.20
CA GLU A 55 -26.60 3.97 12.15
C GLU A 55 -25.91 2.66 12.58
N GLN A 56 -26.29 2.11 13.73
CA GLN A 56 -25.71 0.86 14.22
C GLN A 56 -26.20 -0.34 13.39
N PRO A 57 -25.28 -1.17 12.84
CA PRO A 57 -25.68 -2.35 12.09
C PRO A 57 -26.22 -3.46 12.99
N THR A 58 -26.97 -4.39 12.40
CA THR A 58 -27.57 -5.54 13.09
C THR A 58 -26.56 -6.63 13.48
N TYR A 59 -25.30 -6.49 13.06
CA TYR A 59 -24.22 -7.43 13.29
C TYR A 59 -23.06 -6.72 14.00
N GLN A 60 -22.19 -7.50 14.65
CA GLN A 60 -21.00 -6.97 15.29
C GLN A 60 -19.99 -6.52 14.23
N THR A 61 -19.60 -5.25 14.29
CA THR A 61 -18.56 -4.67 13.42
C THR A 61 -17.17 -4.96 13.95
N LYS A 62 -16.20 -4.99 13.04
CA LYS A 62 -14.79 -4.85 13.38
C LYS A 62 -14.40 -3.38 13.25
N ASP A 63 -13.32 -2.99 13.92
CA ASP A 63 -12.71 -1.69 13.71
C ASP A 63 -11.90 -1.67 12.40
N ILE A 64 -11.67 -0.47 11.86
CA ILE A 64 -10.68 -0.29 10.80
C ILE A 64 -9.26 -0.51 11.38
N GLU A 65 -8.34 -0.99 10.56
CA GLU A 65 -6.95 -1.21 10.99
C GLU A 65 -6.13 0.08 10.91
N TYR A 66 -6.30 0.85 9.82
CA TYR A 66 -5.55 2.08 9.56
C TYR A 66 -6.18 2.92 8.45
N ILE A 67 -6.00 4.24 8.47
CA ILE A 67 -6.40 5.16 7.39
C ILE A 67 -5.22 5.35 6.43
N LEU A 68 -5.41 5.05 5.14
CA LEU A 68 -4.29 4.98 4.18
C LEU A 68 -4.02 6.28 3.42
N ASP A 69 -4.96 7.24 3.44
CA ASP A 69 -4.88 8.47 2.67
C ASP A 69 -5.07 9.70 3.56
N GLU A 70 -4.41 10.82 3.21
CA GLU A 70 -4.62 12.11 3.88
C GLU A 70 -5.83 12.88 3.30
N PHE A 71 -6.21 12.58 2.06
CA PHE A 71 -7.31 13.22 1.33
C PHE A 71 -8.01 12.20 0.41
N PRO A 72 -9.27 12.44 0.01
CA PRO A 72 -9.98 11.56 -0.93
C PRO A 72 -9.22 11.42 -2.24
N ILE A 73 -8.92 10.18 -2.63
CA ILE A 73 -8.32 9.85 -3.93
C ILE A 73 -9.38 9.57 -5.00
N VAL A 74 -10.63 9.37 -4.58
CA VAL A 74 -11.80 9.23 -5.44
C VAL A 74 -12.81 10.33 -5.10
N THR A 75 -13.34 10.98 -6.13
CA THR A 75 -14.33 12.06 -5.98
C THR A 75 -15.74 11.50 -5.79
N SER A 76 -16.65 12.31 -5.26
CA SER A 76 -18.08 11.97 -5.15
C SER A 76 -18.72 11.70 -6.52
N THR A 77 -18.34 12.44 -7.55
CA THR A 77 -18.80 12.20 -8.93
C THR A 77 -18.36 10.84 -9.45
N GLN A 78 -17.12 10.43 -9.17
CA GLN A 78 -16.64 9.09 -9.54
C GLN A 78 -17.38 8.00 -8.77
N LEU A 79 -17.61 8.17 -7.47
CA LEU A 79 -18.39 7.21 -6.67
C LEU A 79 -19.81 7.03 -7.22
N ALA A 80 -20.49 8.14 -7.54
CA ALA A 80 -21.83 8.10 -8.14
C ALA A 80 -21.81 7.41 -9.53
N HIS A 81 -20.78 7.69 -10.33
CA HIS A 81 -20.61 7.02 -11.62
C HIS A 81 -20.35 5.53 -11.48
N TRP A 82 -19.52 5.11 -10.51
CA TRP A 82 -19.26 3.71 -10.25
C TRP A 82 -20.49 2.95 -9.76
N GLN A 83 -21.31 3.59 -8.92
CA GLN A 83 -22.60 3.04 -8.52
C GLN A 83 -23.50 2.84 -9.74
N TRP A 84 -23.60 3.84 -10.62
CA TRP A 84 -24.36 3.71 -11.86
C TRP A 84 -23.84 2.57 -12.76
N ILE A 85 -22.52 2.40 -12.89
CA ILE A 85 -21.94 1.27 -13.64
C ILE A 85 -22.36 -0.06 -13.00
N ALA A 86 -22.21 -0.19 -11.68
CA ALA A 86 -22.55 -1.40 -10.95
C ALA A 86 -24.02 -1.78 -11.14
N ASP A 87 -24.92 -0.81 -11.01
CA ASP A 87 -26.36 -1.00 -11.16
C ASP A 87 -26.74 -1.34 -12.61
N TYR A 88 -26.20 -0.60 -13.59
CA TYR A 88 -26.54 -0.75 -15.01
C TYR A 88 -26.02 -2.07 -15.59
N TYR A 89 -24.78 -2.45 -15.25
CA TYR A 89 -24.15 -3.68 -15.75
C TYR A 89 -24.34 -4.87 -14.81
N MET A 90 -25.14 -4.71 -13.74
CA MET A 90 -25.46 -5.77 -12.76
C MET A 90 -24.20 -6.44 -12.17
N CYS A 91 -23.14 -5.67 -11.95
CA CYS A 91 -21.91 -6.13 -11.30
C CYS A 91 -21.78 -5.51 -9.91
N SER A 92 -20.83 -6.00 -9.12
CA SER A 92 -20.61 -5.43 -7.79
C SER A 92 -19.84 -4.11 -7.87
N LEU A 93 -20.14 -3.19 -6.96
CA LEU A 93 -19.37 -1.96 -6.80
C LEU A 93 -17.89 -2.23 -6.50
N GLY A 94 -17.59 -3.36 -5.84
CA GLY A 94 -16.23 -3.84 -5.61
C GLY A 94 -15.46 -4.21 -6.87
N GLU A 95 -16.14 -4.80 -7.87
CA GLU A 95 -15.53 -5.07 -9.18
C GLU A 95 -15.25 -3.79 -9.95
N VAL A 96 -16.18 -2.82 -9.93
CA VAL A 96 -15.98 -1.51 -10.55
C VAL A 96 -14.82 -0.78 -9.89
N TYR A 97 -14.76 -0.75 -8.57
CA TYR A 97 -13.65 -0.18 -7.80
C TYR A 97 -12.30 -0.82 -8.18
N LYS A 98 -12.25 -2.15 -8.24
CA LYS A 98 -11.05 -2.90 -8.60
C LYS A 98 -10.61 -2.63 -10.05
N ALA A 99 -11.56 -2.43 -10.97
CA ALA A 99 -11.26 -2.13 -12.36
C ALA A 99 -10.84 -0.66 -12.57
N ALA A 100 -11.39 0.25 -11.78
CA ALA A 100 -11.19 1.69 -11.95
C ALA A 100 -9.89 2.21 -11.31
N LEU A 101 -9.45 1.63 -10.19
CA LEU A 101 -8.21 2.07 -9.52
C LEU A 101 -6.96 1.38 -10.08
N PRO A 102 -5.82 2.10 -10.16
CA PRO A 102 -4.54 1.48 -10.45
C PRO A 102 -4.16 0.45 -9.37
N ASN A 103 -3.56 -0.67 -9.79
CA ASN A 103 -3.18 -1.78 -8.89
C ASN A 103 -2.30 -1.38 -7.70
N ALA A 104 -1.54 -0.29 -7.81
CA ALA A 104 -0.74 0.24 -6.71
C ALA A 104 -1.59 0.74 -5.53
N PHE A 105 -2.84 1.15 -5.80
CA PHE A 105 -3.79 1.60 -4.78
C PHE A 105 -4.60 0.44 -4.17
N LEU A 106 -4.69 -0.69 -4.87
CA LEU A 106 -5.38 -1.91 -4.43
C LEU A 106 -4.43 -2.77 -3.59
N LEU A 107 -4.12 -2.26 -2.40
CA LEU A 107 -3.29 -2.97 -1.44
C LEU A 107 -4.09 -4.14 -0.84
N GLU A 108 -3.46 -5.30 -0.80
CA GLU A 108 -3.93 -6.51 -0.12
C GLU A 108 -2.77 -7.00 0.72
N SER A 109 -3.07 -7.51 1.91
CA SER A 109 -2.06 -8.12 2.76
C SER A 109 -1.45 -9.34 2.07
N GLU A 110 -0.16 -9.51 2.28
CA GLU A 110 0.52 -10.74 1.93
C GLU A 110 0.87 -11.51 3.19
N THR A 111 0.67 -12.83 3.12
CA THR A 111 1.09 -13.74 4.18
C THR A 111 2.61 -13.76 4.27
N VAL A 112 3.14 -13.37 5.44
CA VAL A 112 4.55 -13.39 5.75
C VAL A 112 4.84 -14.27 6.95
N VAL A 113 6.02 -14.87 6.94
CA VAL A 113 6.57 -15.65 8.04
C VAL A 113 7.57 -14.78 8.77
N GLU A 114 7.46 -14.73 10.09
CA GLU A 114 8.33 -13.96 10.97
C GLU A 114 8.83 -14.83 12.11
N ILE A 115 9.92 -14.41 12.76
CA ILE A 115 10.36 -15.03 14.01
C ILE A 115 9.34 -14.72 15.10
N ALA A 116 8.89 -15.76 15.81
CA ALA A 116 8.05 -15.60 16.99
C ALA A 116 8.91 -15.33 18.24
N GLN A 117 10.02 -16.07 18.37
CA GLN A 117 10.95 -15.94 19.49
C GLN A 117 12.40 -15.97 18.99
N LYS A 118 13.16 -14.93 19.34
CA LYS A 118 14.60 -14.86 19.08
C LYS A 118 15.35 -15.81 20.01
N ASP A 119 16.49 -16.31 19.54
CA ASP A 119 17.42 -17.15 20.30
C ASP A 119 16.82 -18.50 20.75
N LEU A 120 15.95 -19.07 19.93
CA LEU A 120 15.44 -20.42 20.18
C LEU A 120 16.55 -21.45 19.96
N SER A 121 16.63 -22.46 20.83
CA SER A 121 17.59 -23.55 20.64
C SER A 121 17.27 -24.31 19.35
N THR A 122 18.16 -24.23 18.36
CA THR A 122 17.98 -24.85 17.04
C THR A 122 18.36 -26.33 16.99
N THR A 123 18.70 -26.95 18.14
CA THR A 123 19.21 -28.33 18.19
C THR A 123 18.19 -29.36 17.72
N GLN A 124 16.90 -29.02 17.78
CA GLN A 124 15.80 -29.89 17.34
C GLN A 124 15.32 -29.57 15.91
N PHE A 125 15.99 -28.65 15.22
CA PHE A 125 15.59 -28.26 13.87
C PHE A 125 16.19 -29.23 12.86
N SER A 126 15.42 -29.59 11.83
CA SER A 126 15.98 -30.21 10.64
C SER A 126 16.81 -29.19 9.86
N ASP A 127 17.64 -29.65 8.93
CA ASP A 127 18.46 -28.76 8.08
C ASP A 127 17.60 -27.70 7.36
N GLU A 128 16.41 -28.10 6.89
CA GLU A 128 15.48 -27.20 6.20
C GLU A 128 14.85 -26.18 7.15
N GLU A 129 14.48 -26.61 8.35
CA GLU A 129 13.95 -25.71 9.38
C GLU A 129 14.99 -24.70 9.82
N TYR A 130 16.24 -25.16 9.97
CA TYR A 130 17.38 -24.31 10.29
C TYR A 130 17.62 -23.26 9.22
N LEU A 131 17.65 -23.64 7.93
CA LEU A 131 17.85 -22.70 6.82
C LEU A 131 16.77 -21.61 6.79
N VAL A 132 15.51 -21.95 7.04
CA VAL A 132 14.42 -20.96 7.09
C VAL A 132 14.57 -20.05 8.31
N TYR A 133 14.86 -20.61 9.48
CA TYR A 133 15.03 -19.83 10.71
C TYR A 133 16.24 -18.89 10.64
N GLU A 134 17.36 -19.36 10.09
CA GLU A 134 18.56 -18.56 9.85
C GLU A 134 18.26 -17.41 8.87
N ALA A 135 17.59 -17.70 7.75
CA ALA A 135 17.18 -16.65 6.81
C ALA A 135 16.27 -15.60 7.46
N LEU A 136 15.39 -16.01 8.38
CA LEU A 136 14.54 -15.09 9.14
C LEU A 136 15.31 -14.23 10.16
N ASN A 137 16.46 -14.70 10.65
CA ASN A 137 17.33 -13.91 11.53
C ASN A 137 18.01 -12.77 10.76
N PHE A 138 18.38 -13.02 9.50
CA PHE A 138 18.93 -11.98 8.63
C PHE A 138 17.86 -11.05 8.08
N LYS A 139 16.69 -11.59 7.72
CA LYS A 139 15.56 -10.83 7.19
C LYS A 139 14.33 -11.03 8.06
N THR A 140 13.91 -9.97 8.74
CA THR A 140 12.83 -9.98 9.75
C THR A 140 11.52 -10.64 9.33
N SER A 141 11.23 -10.68 8.03
CA SER A 141 10.07 -11.40 7.50
C SER A 141 10.34 -11.96 6.10
N LEU A 142 9.85 -13.16 5.82
CA LEU A 142 9.93 -13.81 4.51
C LEU A 142 8.54 -14.09 3.93
N LYS A 143 8.39 -13.90 2.62
CA LYS A 143 7.21 -14.36 1.87
C LYS A 143 7.33 -15.85 1.57
N GLY A 144 6.19 -16.54 1.40
CA GLY A 144 6.20 -17.97 1.06
C GLY A 144 7.02 -18.34 -0.20
N GLN A 145 7.03 -17.45 -1.20
CA GLN A 145 7.86 -17.61 -2.40
C GLN A 145 9.36 -17.53 -2.12
N GLU A 146 9.78 -16.71 -1.16
CA GLU A 146 11.19 -16.59 -0.77
C GLU A 146 11.66 -17.88 -0.06
N ILE A 147 10.79 -18.43 0.79
CA ILE A 147 11.05 -19.70 1.49
C ILE A 147 11.16 -20.87 0.49
N THR A 148 10.31 -20.88 -0.53
CA THR A 148 10.37 -21.85 -1.63
C THR A 148 11.70 -21.76 -2.39
N LYS A 149 12.24 -20.55 -2.59
CA LYS A 149 13.55 -20.33 -3.21
C LYS A 149 14.70 -20.77 -2.30
N ILE A 150 14.65 -20.45 -1.01
CA ILE A 150 15.67 -20.84 -0.02
C ILE A 150 15.79 -22.36 0.06
N LEU A 151 14.66 -23.06 0.12
CA LEU A 151 14.62 -24.52 0.24
C LEU A 151 14.75 -25.24 -1.11
N ASN A 152 14.72 -24.51 -2.23
CA ASN A 152 14.67 -25.05 -3.59
C ASN A 152 13.61 -26.17 -3.78
N LYS A 153 12.46 -26.04 -3.10
CA LYS A 153 11.39 -27.04 -3.05
C LYS A 153 10.02 -26.39 -3.14
N LYS A 154 9.12 -26.99 -3.94
CA LYS A 154 7.74 -26.49 -4.12
C LYS A 154 6.84 -26.68 -2.89
N LYS A 155 7.08 -27.72 -2.09
CA LYS A 155 6.26 -28.05 -0.91
C LYS A 155 6.99 -27.61 0.35
N VAL A 156 6.77 -26.38 0.81
CA VAL A 156 7.41 -25.86 2.05
C VAL A 156 6.48 -25.85 3.26
N LEU A 157 5.20 -26.18 3.07
CA LEU A 157 4.18 -26.08 4.12
C LEU A 157 4.45 -26.99 5.32
N TYR A 158 5.07 -28.16 5.14
CA TYR A 158 5.40 -29.04 6.26
C TYR A 158 6.47 -28.44 7.17
N VAL A 159 7.49 -27.78 6.58
CA VAL A 159 8.56 -27.09 7.32
C VAL A 159 7.95 -25.95 8.13
N LEU A 160 7.08 -25.15 7.50
CA LEU A 160 6.39 -24.05 8.18
C LEU A 160 5.48 -24.56 9.30
N LYS A 161 4.74 -25.65 9.07
CA LYS A 161 3.88 -26.25 10.10
C LYS A 161 4.71 -26.70 11.30
N SER A 162 5.80 -27.42 11.07
CA SER A 162 6.70 -27.90 12.13
C SER A 162 7.33 -26.74 12.90
N LEU A 163 7.85 -25.71 12.22
CA LEU A 163 8.40 -24.52 12.87
C LEU A 163 7.36 -23.75 13.70
N LEU A 164 6.09 -23.74 13.25
CA LEU A 164 4.99 -23.11 13.98
C LEU A 164 4.62 -23.91 15.24
N GLU A 165 4.57 -25.24 15.15
CA GLU A 165 4.38 -26.13 16.29
C GLU A 165 5.51 -25.98 17.33
N LYS A 166 6.76 -25.81 16.86
CA LYS A 166 7.93 -25.49 17.68
C LYS A 166 7.95 -24.05 18.20
N LYS A 167 6.95 -23.24 17.88
CA LYS A 167 6.83 -21.80 18.24
C LYS A 167 8.04 -20.95 17.80
N ALA A 168 8.79 -21.42 16.81
CA ALA A 168 9.95 -20.71 16.27
C ALA A 168 9.52 -19.55 15.38
N ILE A 169 8.43 -19.74 14.64
CA ILE A 169 7.88 -18.76 13.70
C ILE A 169 6.44 -18.41 14.03
N LYS A 170 6.02 -17.24 13.56
CA LYS A 170 4.62 -16.82 13.47
C LYS A 170 4.29 -16.46 12.03
N ILE A 171 3.04 -16.65 11.66
CA ILE A 171 2.51 -16.24 10.37
C ILE A 171 1.65 -15.00 10.60
N SER A 172 1.95 -13.93 9.88
CA SER A 172 1.22 -12.66 9.96
C SER A 172 0.84 -12.17 8.56
N GLU A 173 -0.16 -11.31 8.50
CA GLU A 173 -0.59 -10.64 7.27
C GLU A 173 -0.05 -9.22 7.31
N LYS A 174 0.72 -8.82 6.29
CA LYS A 174 1.26 -7.46 6.19
C LYS A 174 0.90 -6.82 4.87
N ILE A 175 0.47 -5.57 4.93
CA ILE A 175 0.32 -4.73 3.75
C ILE A 175 1.69 -4.12 3.40
N PHE A 176 2.07 -4.26 2.14
CA PHE A 176 3.26 -3.62 1.60
C PHE A 176 2.86 -2.60 0.54
N GLU A 177 3.41 -1.39 0.60
CA GLU A 177 3.26 -0.44 -0.49
C GLU A 177 3.93 -0.99 -1.75
N LYS A 178 3.17 -1.07 -2.85
CA LYS A 178 3.67 -1.56 -4.14
C LYS A 178 4.41 -0.48 -4.93
N TYR A 179 4.27 0.79 -4.54
CA TYR A 179 4.84 1.92 -5.27
C TYR A 179 6.26 2.24 -4.79
N VAL A 180 7.22 2.12 -5.69
CA VAL A 180 8.57 2.68 -5.50
C VAL A 180 8.68 3.89 -6.43
N PRO A 181 8.89 5.12 -5.92
CA PRO A 181 8.96 6.30 -6.77
C PRO A 181 10.10 6.17 -7.76
N LYS A 182 9.78 6.23 -9.05
CA LYS A 182 10.79 6.25 -10.10
C LYS A 182 11.51 7.58 -10.06
N ARG A 183 12.72 7.58 -9.50
CA ARG A 183 13.61 8.73 -9.55
C ARG A 183 14.24 8.79 -10.93
N ILE A 184 14.00 9.87 -11.65
CA ILE A 184 14.77 10.17 -12.86
C ILE A 184 15.74 11.32 -12.56
N LYS A 185 16.92 11.26 -13.17
CA LYS A 185 17.94 12.29 -12.98
C LYS A 185 17.49 13.53 -13.73
N TYR A 186 17.21 14.60 -12.99
CA TYR A 186 17.00 15.93 -13.55
C TYR A 186 18.21 16.79 -13.26
N VAL A 187 18.48 17.72 -14.16
CA VAL A 187 19.39 18.84 -13.90
C VAL A 187 18.52 20.03 -13.56
N ARG A 188 18.87 20.78 -12.51
CA ARG A 188 18.23 22.05 -12.14
C ARG A 188 19.35 23.06 -11.90
N LEU A 189 19.12 24.32 -12.25
CA LEU A 189 20.05 25.39 -11.87
C LEU A 189 20.09 25.56 -10.34
N ALA A 190 21.21 26.02 -9.78
CA ALA A 190 21.27 26.38 -8.36
C ALA A 190 20.18 27.42 -8.03
N GLU A 191 19.62 27.40 -6.82
CA GLU A 191 18.48 28.25 -6.41
C GLU A 191 18.69 29.73 -6.76
N LYS A 192 19.89 30.26 -6.49
CA LYS A 192 20.29 31.64 -6.82
C LYS A 192 20.17 32.03 -8.30
N TYR A 193 20.06 31.09 -9.23
CA TYR A 193 20.01 31.34 -10.67
C TYR A 193 18.66 30.98 -11.30
N GLN A 194 17.65 30.64 -10.48
CA GLN A 194 16.31 30.31 -10.97
C GLN A 194 15.41 31.54 -11.09
N GLU A 195 15.71 32.60 -10.33
CA GLU A 195 15.04 33.90 -10.45
C GLU A 195 15.58 34.69 -11.64
N GLU A 196 14.78 35.62 -12.18
CA GLU A 196 15.16 36.42 -13.35
C GLU A 196 16.49 37.18 -13.17
N ASN A 197 16.72 37.75 -11.99
CA ASN A 197 17.96 38.45 -11.68
C ASN A 197 19.16 37.50 -11.61
N GLY A 198 18.96 36.32 -11.04
CA GLY A 198 19.95 35.26 -11.00
C GLY A 198 20.33 34.75 -12.40
N LEU A 199 19.34 34.60 -13.28
CA LEU A 199 19.58 34.18 -14.66
C LEU A 199 20.42 35.21 -15.43
N LYS A 200 20.16 36.50 -15.26
CA LYS A 200 20.97 37.57 -15.86
C LYS A 200 22.43 37.47 -15.41
N GLN A 201 22.65 37.31 -14.10
CA GLN A 201 24.00 37.12 -13.56
C GLN A 201 24.68 35.87 -14.12
N ALA A 202 23.95 34.76 -14.26
CA ALA A 202 24.50 33.53 -14.85
C ALA A 202 24.89 33.73 -16.33
N LEU A 203 24.10 34.48 -17.11
CA LEU A 203 24.42 34.79 -18.51
C LEU A 203 25.61 35.75 -18.64
N ASP A 204 25.76 36.69 -17.71
CA ASP A 204 26.89 37.62 -17.65
C ASP A 204 28.20 36.90 -17.30
N LEU A 205 28.16 35.97 -16.33
CA LEU A 205 29.31 35.13 -15.98
C LEU A 205 29.80 34.27 -17.16
N LEU A 206 28.88 33.89 -18.06
CA LEU A 206 29.17 33.04 -19.22
C LEU A 206 29.46 33.81 -20.51
N LYS A 207 29.70 35.13 -20.42
CA LYS A 207 29.93 36.01 -21.58
C LYS A 207 31.02 35.49 -22.53
N ASN A 208 32.10 34.91 -21.99
CA ASN A 208 33.23 34.39 -22.75
C ASN A 208 33.17 32.87 -22.99
N ALA A 209 32.07 32.21 -22.60
CA ALA A 209 31.89 30.76 -22.68
C ALA A 209 30.67 30.41 -23.56
N PRO A 210 30.76 30.56 -24.90
CA PRO A 210 29.61 30.50 -25.80
C PRO A 210 28.87 29.17 -25.77
N LYS A 211 29.58 28.03 -25.64
CA LYS A 211 28.96 26.70 -25.53
C LYS A 211 28.19 26.50 -24.22
N GLN A 212 28.68 27.07 -23.11
CA GLN A 212 28.00 26.99 -21.81
C GLN A 212 26.76 27.90 -21.78
N LYS A 213 26.85 29.08 -22.40
CA LYS A 213 25.69 29.97 -22.58
C LYS A 213 24.59 29.31 -23.42
N GLN A 214 24.96 28.64 -24.50
CA GLN A 214 24.00 27.85 -25.31
C GLN A 214 23.34 26.73 -24.49
N LEU A 215 24.08 26.06 -23.61
CA LEU A 215 23.53 25.02 -22.72
C LEU A 215 22.46 25.58 -21.78
N ILE A 216 22.70 26.75 -21.16
CA ILE A 216 21.70 27.41 -20.30
C ILE A 216 20.47 27.80 -21.11
N LEU A 217 20.64 28.40 -22.30
CA LEU A 217 19.50 28.76 -23.15
C LEU A 217 18.71 27.52 -23.61
N ALA A 218 19.40 26.43 -23.95
CA ALA A 218 18.78 25.15 -24.31
C ALA A 218 18.03 24.52 -23.13
N TYR A 219 18.51 24.71 -21.90
CA TYR A 219 17.84 24.26 -20.68
C TYR A 219 16.45 24.91 -20.50
N PHE A 220 16.31 26.21 -20.82
CA PHE A 220 15.02 26.93 -20.76
C PHE A 220 14.12 26.73 -21.97
N ASN A 221 14.70 26.50 -23.16
CA ASN A 221 13.93 26.27 -24.39
C ASN A 221 13.37 24.85 -24.50
N ARG A 222 13.93 23.89 -23.77
CA ARG A 222 13.31 22.56 -23.62
C ARG A 222 12.13 22.69 -22.67
N LYS A 223 10.92 22.67 -23.22
CA LYS A 223 9.72 22.31 -22.46
C LYS A 223 9.88 20.83 -22.06
N TRP A 224 10.07 20.59 -20.76
CA TRP A 224 10.13 19.25 -20.17
C TRP A 224 8.73 18.72 -19.92
#